data_AF-A0A5P1E374-F1
#
_entry.id   AF-A0A5P1E374-F1
#
_cell.length_a   1.000
_cell.length_b   1.000
_cell.length_c   1.000
_cell.angle_alpha   90.00
_cell.angle_beta   90.00
_cell.angle_gamma   90.00
#
_symmetry.space_group_name_H-M   'P 1'
#
loop_
_entity.id
_entity.type
_entity.pdbx_description
1 polymer ?
#
loop_
_entity_poly.entity_id
_entity_poly.type
_entity_poly.pdbx_seq_one_letter_code
_entity_poly.pdbx_strand_id
1 'polypeptide(L)' 'MPTVAELKRLRRVGIRLEKRLKVGKAGITEGIVNGIHERWRSSELVKIKCEDPCRMNMKRTHEILEVEPFGHTA' A
#
# COMPACT_ATOMS: atom_id res chain seq x y z
N MET A 1 -0.04 -16.32 3.41
CA MET A 1 1.35 -15.80 3.50
C MET A 1 2.07 -16.09 2.18
N PRO A 2 2.61 -15.10 1.48
CA PRO A 2 3.35 -15.31 0.23
C PRO A 2 4.68 -16.05 0.47
N THR A 3 5.13 -16.85 -0.51
CA THR A 3 6.41 -17.56 -0.45
C THR A 3 7.60 -16.61 -0.70
N VAL A 4 8.82 -17.02 -0.33
CA VAL A 4 10.04 -16.24 -0.59
C VAL A 4 10.26 -15.99 -2.10
N ALA A 5 9.93 -16.98 -2.94
CA ALA A 5 10.01 -16.85 -4.39
C ALA A 5 9.03 -15.78 -4.90
N GLU A 6 7.81 -15.79 -4.37
CA GLU A 6 6.78 -14.82 -4.74
C GLU A 6 7.15 -13.41 -4.29
N LEU A 7 7.67 -13.24 -3.07
CA LEU A 7 8.18 -11.96 -2.58
C LEU A 7 9.31 -11.40 -3.46
N LYS A 8 10.24 -12.25 -3.94
CA LYS A 8 11.28 -11.83 -4.88
C LYS A 8 10.72 -11.39 -6.23
N ARG A 9 9.71 -12.08 -6.74
CA ARG A 9 9.02 -11.70 -7.99
C ARG A 9 8.31 -10.36 -7.82
N LEU A 10 7.47 -10.24 -6.80
CA LEU A 10 6.72 -9.04 -6.46
C LEU A 10 7.65 -7.84 -6.25
N ARG A 11 8.77 -8.01 -5.53
CA ARG A 11 9.74 -6.93 -5.34
C ARG A 11 10.31 -6.42 -6.66
N ARG A 12 10.67 -7.31 -7.59
CA ARG A 12 11.17 -6.94 -8.93
C ARG A 12 10.12 -6.19 -9.74
N VAL A 13 8.87 -6.64 -9.69
CA VAL A 13 7.73 -5.94 -10.33
C VAL A 13 7.55 -4.56 -9.69
N GLY A 14 7.48 -4.50 -8.35
CA GLY A 14 7.32 -3.29 -7.55
C GLY A 14 8.36 -2.19 -7.82
N ILE A 15 9.62 -2.57 -8.02
CA ILE A 15 10.70 -1.62 -8.35
C ILE A 15 10.40 -0.92 -9.68
N ARG A 16 9.92 -1.66 -10.68
CA ARG A 16 9.59 -1.16 -12.02
C ARG A 16 8.29 -0.35 -12.09
N LEU A 17 7.43 -0.36 -11.07
CA LEU A 17 6.25 0.50 -11.06
C LEU A 17 6.68 1.99 -11.10
N GLU A 18 6.26 2.67 -12.17
CA GLU A 18 6.51 4.10 -12.37
C GLU A 18 5.54 4.95 -11.55
N LYS A 19 4.23 4.62 -11.63
CA LYS A 19 3.18 5.35 -10.93
C LYS A 19 3.25 5.11 -9.43
N ARG A 20 3.39 6.19 -8.67
CA ARG A 20 3.40 6.16 -7.19
C ARG A 20 2.17 6.86 -6.65
N LEU A 21 1.64 6.37 -5.53
CA LEU A 21 0.62 7.05 -4.77
C LEU A 21 1.33 7.84 -3.66
N LYS A 22 1.19 9.17 -3.67
CA LYS A 22 1.87 10.04 -2.71
C LYS A 22 1.04 10.17 -1.46
N VAL A 23 1.66 9.88 -0.31
CA VAL A 23 1.07 10.06 1.02
C VAL A 23 1.76 11.26 1.65
N GLY A 24 1.05 12.38 1.70
CA GLY A 24 1.55 13.63 2.27
C GLY A 24 1.39 13.68 3.79
N LYS A 25 1.46 14.90 4.35
CA LYS A 25 1.41 15.16 5.80
C LYS A 25 0.16 14.62 6.50
N ALA A 26 -0.95 14.52 5.79
CA ALA A 26 -2.22 14.00 6.32
C ALA A 26 -2.22 12.48 6.57
N GLY A 27 -1.21 11.74 6.10
CA GLY A 27 -1.16 10.29 6.25
C GLY A 27 -2.13 9.56 5.34
N ILE A 28 -2.50 8.35 5.76
CA ILE A 28 -3.44 7.49 5.03
C ILE A 28 -4.85 8.02 5.28
N THR A 29 -5.33 8.83 4.34
CA THR A 29 -6.72 9.30 4.32
C THR A 29 -7.60 8.32 3.54
N GLU A 30 -8.92 8.45 3.64
CA GLU A 30 -9.87 7.67 2.83
C GLU A 30 -9.58 7.78 1.32
N GLY A 31 -9.18 8.97 0.85
CA GLY A 31 -8.76 9.16 -0.55
C GLY A 31 -7.51 8.36 -0.93
N ILE A 32 -6.57 8.15 0.00
CA ILE A 32 -5.41 7.28 -0.19
C ILE A 32 -5.85 5.82 -0.29
N VAL A 33 -6.73 5.38 0.60
CA VAL A 33 -7.28 4.01 0.61
C VAL A 33 -8.05 3.72 -0.68
N ASN A 34 -8.93 4.62 -1.09
CA ASN A 34 -9.68 4.50 -2.34
C ASN A 34 -8.74 4.45 -3.56
N GLY A 35 -7.68 5.27 -3.56
CA GLY A 35 -6.66 5.23 -4.62
C GLY A 35 -5.84 3.93 -4.64
N ILE A 36 -5.66 3.27 -3.50
CA ILE A 36 -5.06 1.92 -3.44
C ILE A 36 -6.02 0.90 -4.04
N HIS A 37 -7.29 0.90 -3.63
CA HIS A 37 -8.32 0.00 -4.13
C HIS A 37 -8.52 0.10 -5.64
N GLU A 38 -8.56 1.31 -6.18
CA GLU A 38 -8.69 1.53 -7.62
C GLU A 38 -7.50 0.94 -8.39
N ARG A 39 -6.28 1.12 -7.89
CA ARG A 39 -5.06 0.57 -8.53
C ARG A 39 -5.02 -0.96 -8.47
N TRP A 40 -5.52 -1.58 -7.41
CA TRP A 40 -5.61 -3.04 -7.32
C TRP A 40 -6.53 -3.67 -8.35
N ARG A 41 -7.49 -2.93 -8.93
CA ARG A 41 -8.32 -3.43 -10.04
C ARG A 41 -7.52 -3.73 -11.32
N SER A 42 -6.32 -3.16 -11.45
CA SER A 42 -5.50 -3.24 -12.68
C SER A 42 -4.04 -3.64 -12.43
N SER A 43 -3.62 -3.77 -11.18
CA SER A 43 -2.24 -4.07 -10.80
C SER A 43 -2.19 -4.92 -9.53
N GLU A 44 -1.37 -5.96 -9.53
CA GLU A 44 -1.08 -6.78 -8.34
C GLU A 44 -0.35 -6.00 -7.23
N LEU A 45 0.25 -4.84 -7.56
CA LEU A 45 1.03 -4.03 -6.63
C LEU A 45 0.70 -2.54 -6.71
N VAL A 46 0.79 -1.86 -5.57
CA VAL A 46 0.69 -0.40 -5.46
C VAL A 46 1.97 0.14 -4.85
N LYS A 47 2.66 1.04 -5.58
CA LYS A 47 3.85 1.73 -5.08
C LYS A 47 3.45 2.99 -4.34
N ILE A 48 3.78 3.08 -3.05
CA ILE A 48 3.44 4.22 -2.21
C ILE A 48 4.72 5.02 -1.93
N LYS A 49 4.63 6.36 -1.99
CA LYS A 49 5.69 7.28 -1.58
C LYS A 49 5.17 8.13 -0.43
N CYS A 50 5.72 7.94 0.76
CA CYS A 50 5.40 8.77 1.93
C CYS A 50 6.33 9.98 2.00
N GLU A 51 5.77 11.15 2.31
CA GLU A 51 6.51 12.39 2.55
C GLU A 51 6.47 12.75 4.06
N ASP A 52 7.52 13.39 4.56
CA ASP A 52 7.84 13.57 5.99
C ASP A 52 6.87 14.52 6.70
N PRO A 53 5.85 13.94 7.37
CA PRO A 53 6.07 13.26 8.64
C PRO A 53 5.58 11.80 8.69
N CYS A 54 5.01 11.27 7.60
CA CYS A 54 4.54 9.88 7.53
C CYS A 54 5.68 8.85 7.52
N ARG A 55 6.91 9.32 7.31
CA ARG A 55 8.14 8.51 7.40
C ARG A 55 8.44 8.07 8.83
N MET A 56 8.00 8.83 9.83
CA MET A 56 8.27 8.59 11.25
C MET A 56 7.34 7.55 11.90
N ASN A 57 6.26 7.14 11.22
CA ASN A 57 5.26 6.22 11.81
C ASN A 57 4.74 5.17 10.81
N MET A 58 5.65 4.57 10.02
CA MET A 58 5.31 3.49 9.07
C MET A 58 4.70 2.26 9.76
N LYS A 59 4.98 2.04 11.06
CA LYS A 59 4.37 0.95 11.84
C LYS A 59 2.85 1.14 11.99
N ARG A 60 2.39 2.36 12.31
CA ARG A 60 0.96 2.69 12.36
C ARG A 60 0.30 2.61 10.97
N THR A 61 1.02 3.02 9.91
CA THR A 61 0.54 2.85 8.53
C THR A 61 0.35 1.37 8.18
N HIS A 62 1.26 0.51 8.62
CA HIS A 62 1.16 -0.93 8.42
C HIS A 62 -0.04 -1.51 9.18
N GLU A 63 -0.21 -1.14 10.45
CA GLU A 63 -1.32 -1.59 11.30
C GLU A 63 -2.69 -1.19 10.73
N ILE A 64 -2.87 0.05 10.27
CA ILE A 64 -4.15 0.50 9.67
C ILE A 64 -4.47 -0.30 8.39
N LEU A 65 -3.47 -0.62 7.58
CA LEU A 65 -3.65 -1.41 6.36
C LEU A 65 -3.84 -2.92 6.64
N GLU A 66 -3.31 -3.44 7.74
CA GLU A 66 -3.48 -4.84 8.16
C GLU A 66 -4.76 -5.11 8.97
N VAL A 67 -5.33 -4.09 9.61
CA VAL A 67 -6.55 -4.19 10.44
C VAL A 67 -7.83 -4.00 9.62
N GLU A 68 -7.74 -3.42 8.41
CA GLU A 68 -8.85 -3.34 7.45
C GLU A 68 -8.71 -4.33 6.26
N PRO A 69 -8.50 -5.65 6.46
CA PRO A 69 -9.01 -6.62 5.51
C PRO A 69 -10.53 -6.65 5.74
N PHE A 70 -11.26 -5.90 4.93
CA PHE A 70 -12.72 -6.00 4.88
C PHE A 70 -13.09 -7.46 4.63
N GLY A 71 -13.45 -8.13 5.71
CA GLY A 71 -13.67 -9.55 5.78
C GLY A 71 -14.51 -9.82 7.00
N HIS A 72 -15.74 -9.28 7.01
CA HIS A 72 -16.96 -9.88 7.52
C HIS A 72 -18.13 -9.19 6.79
N THR A 73 -18.53 -9.77 5.68
CA THR A 73 -19.93 -9.72 5.23
C THR A 73 -20.81 -10.26 6.36
N ALA A 74 -21.70 -9.43 6.87
CA ALA A 74 -22.99 -9.84 7.41
C ALA A 74 -24.07 -9.30 6.47
#